data_AF-A0AAE3ZGU6-F1
#
_entry.id   AF-A0AAE3ZGU6-F1
#
_cell.length_a   1.000
_cell.length_b   1.000
_cell.length_c   1.000
_cell.angle_alpha   90.00
_cell.angle_beta   90.00
_cell.angle_gamma   90.00
#
_symmetry.space_group_name_H-M   'P 1'
#
loop_
_entity.id
_entity.type
_entity.pdbx_description
1 polymer ?
#
loop_
_entity_poly.entity_id
_entity_poly.type
_entity_poly.pdbx_seq_one_letter_code
_entity_poly.pdbx_strand_id
1 'polypeptide(L)'
;MPDTLLTNDPEQVRDFCVNHSEKGVIYKPLRGGPGTEGGQHVVLWAGTVTADDITESVRRTTHLFQARVPRAYAVRMTIVGHRLFTVRLDAPLDSTALDWRTYPPDQLLYTPVDVPADVSAAIHRLMATSGWSTPLPTSSLLPTSSGHSSAI
;
A
#
# COMPACT_ATOMS: atom_id res chain seq x y z
N MET A 1 -10.38 -6.10 7.03
CA MET A 1 -9.69 -4.81 6.82
C MET A 1 -9.88 -3.97 8.08
N PRO A 2 -8.95 -3.07 8.46
CA PRO A 2 -9.17 -2.16 9.58
C PRO A 2 -10.30 -1.16 9.28
N ASP A 3 -11.05 -0.77 10.30
CA ASP A 3 -12.09 0.26 10.19
C ASP A 3 -11.48 1.55 9.63
N THR A 4 -12.13 2.13 8.62
CA THR A 4 -11.59 3.22 7.83
C THR A 4 -12.66 4.28 7.61
N LEU A 5 -12.31 5.53 7.88
CA LEU A 5 -13.17 6.69 7.73
C LEU A 5 -12.58 7.63 6.66
N LEU A 6 -13.32 7.84 5.58
CA LEU A 6 -13.07 8.93 4.63
C LEU A 6 -14.07 10.04 4.91
N THR A 7 -13.60 11.20 5.35
CA THR A 7 -14.48 12.33 5.69
C THR A 7 -13.76 13.66 5.57
N ASN A 8 -14.53 14.74 5.50
CA ASN A 8 -14.09 16.12 5.72
C ASN A 8 -14.82 16.74 6.93
N ASP A 9 -15.50 15.94 7.76
CA ASP A 9 -16.21 16.41 8.94
C ASP A 9 -15.36 16.21 10.21
N PRO A 10 -14.88 17.28 10.87
CA PRO A 10 -14.06 17.19 12.08
C PRO A 10 -14.74 16.42 13.21
N GLU A 11 -16.07 16.50 13.36
CA GLU A 11 -16.79 15.83 14.46
C GLU A 11 -16.77 14.32 14.27
N GLN A 12 -17.02 13.83 13.05
CA GLN A 12 -16.90 12.41 12.74
C GLN A 12 -15.50 11.87 13.00
N VAL A 13 -14.44 12.67 12.77
CA VAL A 13 -13.07 12.26 13.05
C VAL A 13 -12.82 12.17 14.56
N ARG A 14 -13.31 13.14 15.36
CA ARG A 14 -13.18 13.11 16.81
C ARG A 14 -13.89 11.91 17.42
N ASP A 15 -15.12 11.64 16.98
CA ASP A 15 -15.89 10.46 17.40
C ASP A 15 -15.17 9.16 17.02
N PHE A 16 -14.61 9.11 15.81
CA PHE A 16 -13.81 7.98 15.36
C PHE A 16 -12.56 7.76 16.23
N CYS A 17 -11.87 8.83 16.64
CA CYS A 17 -10.75 8.76 17.57
C CYS A 17 -11.17 8.22 18.95
N VAL A 18 -12.31 8.65 19.48
CA VAL A 18 -12.85 8.16 20.77
C VAL A 18 -13.21 6.68 20.67
N ASN A 19 -13.91 6.27 19.61
CA ASN A 19 -14.34 4.89 19.39
C ASN A 19 -13.18 3.91 19.21
N HIS A 20 -12.00 4.39 18.80
CA HIS A 20 -10.79 3.59 18.62
C HIS A 20 -9.65 3.94 19.60
N SER A 21 -9.98 4.56 20.74
CA SER A 21 -9.01 5.04 21.73
C SER A 21 -8.05 3.97 22.27
N GLU A 22 -8.49 2.71 22.38
CA GLU A 22 -7.67 1.61 22.89
C GLU A 22 -6.40 1.36 22.04
N LYS A 23 -6.54 1.37 20.71
CA LYS A 23 -5.44 1.07 19.78
C LYS A 23 -4.90 2.32 19.09
N GLY A 24 -5.69 3.39 19.08
CA GLY A 24 -5.45 4.65 18.41
C GLY A 24 -5.93 4.68 16.97
N VAL A 25 -5.81 5.86 16.36
CA VAL A 25 -6.13 6.11 14.95
C VAL A 25 -4.86 6.56 14.23
N ILE A 26 -4.75 6.17 12.96
CA ILE A 26 -3.73 6.70 12.06
C ILE A 26 -4.37 7.54 10.95
N TYR A 27 -3.73 8.66 10.65
CA TYR A 27 -4.02 9.45 9.45
C TYR A 27 -3.14 8.97 8.30
N LYS A 28 -3.73 8.82 7.11
CA LYS A 28 -3.01 8.52 5.88
C LYS A 28 -3.47 9.48 4.78
N PRO A 29 -2.56 10.13 4.06
CA PRO A 29 -2.97 10.95 2.94
C PRO A 29 -3.48 10.04 1.80
N LEU A 30 -4.57 10.44 1.14
CA LEU A 30 -5.17 9.69 0.03
C LEU A 30 -4.25 9.62 -1.20
N ARG A 31 -3.32 10.57 -1.33
CA ARG A 31 -2.24 10.59 -2.32
C ARG A 31 -0.92 10.85 -1.60
N GLY A 32 0.19 10.37 -2.17
CA GLY A 32 1.52 10.80 -1.72
C GLY A 32 1.59 12.33 -1.68
N GLY A 33 2.21 12.87 -0.63
CA GLY A 33 2.20 14.30 -0.31
C GLY A 33 2.58 15.23 -1.49
N PRO A 34 2.25 16.52 -1.39
CA PRO A 34 2.42 17.46 -2.48
C PRO A 34 3.91 17.74 -2.74
N GLY A 35 4.49 17.05 -3.72
CA GLY A 35 5.68 17.51 -4.43
C GLY A 35 6.92 17.83 -3.60
N THR A 36 7.69 18.77 -4.12
CA THR A 36 8.99 19.23 -3.61
C THR A 36 8.81 20.51 -2.80
N GLU A 37 9.13 20.52 -1.50
CA GLU A 37 9.30 21.75 -0.71
C GLU A 37 10.80 22.09 -0.64
N GLY A 38 11.17 23.31 -1.02
CA GLY A 38 12.59 23.72 -1.02
C GLY A 38 13.50 22.84 -1.89
N GLY A 39 12.96 22.16 -2.91
CA GLY A 39 13.69 21.20 -3.75
C GLY A 39 13.83 19.79 -3.16
N GLN A 40 13.22 19.51 -2.00
CA GLN A 40 13.22 18.18 -1.37
C GLN A 40 11.86 17.51 -1.51
N HIS A 41 11.84 16.23 -1.93
CA HIS A 41 10.61 15.45 -1.99
C HIS A 41 10.00 15.28 -0.60
N VAL A 42 8.79 15.78 -0.38
CA VAL A 42 8.07 15.62 0.88
C VAL A 42 7.07 14.48 0.76
N VAL A 43 7.28 13.41 1.53
CA VAL A 43 6.33 12.30 1.64
C VAL A 43 5.63 12.40 2.99
N LEU A 44 4.31 12.55 2.93
CA LEU A 44 3.46 12.43 4.12
C LEU A 44 3.29 10.94 4.46
N TRP A 45 3.91 10.50 5.55
CA TRP A 45 3.78 9.14 6.06
C TRP A 45 2.55 8.99 6.96
N ALA A 46 2.15 7.74 7.21
CA ALA A 46 1.09 7.46 8.16
C ALA A 46 1.53 7.85 9.58
N GLY A 47 0.75 8.69 10.25
CA GLY A 47 1.02 9.18 11.61
C GLY A 47 -0.14 8.85 12.55
N THR A 48 0.13 8.73 13.86
CA THR A 48 -0.94 8.68 14.87
C THR A 48 -1.63 10.03 14.97
N VAL A 49 -2.92 10.02 15.27
CA VAL A 49 -3.72 11.22 15.50
C VAL A 49 -4.66 10.99 16.68
N THR A 50 -4.86 12.02 17.48
CA THR A 50 -5.80 12.08 18.61
C THR A 50 -6.96 13.01 18.28
N ALA A 51 -8.00 13.01 19.12
CA ALA A 51 -9.12 13.95 18.94
C ALA A 51 -8.67 15.43 19.06
N ASP A 52 -7.65 15.71 19.88
CA ASP A 52 -7.12 17.05 20.12
C ASP A 52 -6.32 17.61 18.92
N ASP A 53 -5.78 16.72 18.09
CA ASP A 53 -5.10 17.10 16.85
C ASP A 53 -6.08 17.56 15.75
N ILE A 54 -7.38 17.31 15.93
CA ILE A 54 -8.41 17.56 14.90
C ILE A 54 -8.86 19.01 14.92
N THR A 55 -8.50 19.74 13.88
CA THR A 55 -8.87 21.15 13.65
C THR A 55 -9.90 21.30 12.53
N GLU A 56 -10.49 22.49 12.41
CA GLU A 56 -11.41 22.84 11.32
C GLU A 56 -10.78 22.76 9.92
N SER A 57 -9.45 22.64 9.84
CA SER A 57 -8.74 22.45 8.57
C SER A 57 -9.16 21.17 7.83
N VAL A 58 -9.68 20.16 8.55
CA VAL A 58 -10.25 18.93 7.98
C VAL A 58 -11.42 19.22 7.04
N ARG A 59 -12.15 20.33 7.23
CA ARG A 59 -13.27 20.70 6.35
C ARG A 59 -12.85 21.01 4.92
N ARG A 60 -11.57 21.34 4.69
CA ARG A 60 -11.07 21.82 3.40
C ARG A 60 -10.97 20.74 2.33
N THR A 61 -10.82 19.47 2.71
CA THR A 61 -10.69 18.36 1.75
C THR A 61 -11.03 17.03 2.42
N THR A 62 -11.23 15.97 1.64
CA THR A 62 -11.43 14.63 2.18
C THR A 62 -10.11 14.05 2.70
N HIS A 63 -10.17 13.52 3.90
CA HIS A 63 -9.06 12.87 4.60
C HIS A 63 -9.36 11.39 4.83
N LEU A 64 -8.31 10.56 4.96
CA LEU A 64 -8.45 9.16 5.34
C LEU A 64 -7.88 8.94 6.74
N PHE A 65 -8.74 8.49 7.64
CA PHE A 65 -8.43 8.02 8.97
C PHE A 65 -8.68 6.51 9.05
N GLN A 66 -7.86 5.79 9.79
CA GLN A 66 -8.00 4.34 9.91
C GLN A 66 -7.67 3.90 11.33
N ALA A 67 -8.44 2.95 11.86
CA ALA A 67 -8.16 2.34 13.14
C ALA A 67 -6.75 1.71 13.10
N ARG A 68 -5.93 2.00 14.11
CA ARG A 68 -4.58 1.46 14.20
C ARG A 68 -4.65 -0.04 14.49
N VAL A 69 -3.92 -0.82 13.70
CA VAL A 69 -3.72 -2.24 13.94
C VAL A 69 -2.31 -2.45 14.45
N PRO A 70 -2.12 -2.86 15.72
CA PRO A 70 -0.84 -3.34 16.20
C PRO A 70 -0.38 -4.48 15.30
N ARG A 71 0.85 -4.40 14.79
CA ARG A 71 1.43 -5.43 13.93
C ARG A 71 2.73 -5.93 14.54
N ALA A 72 2.97 -7.22 14.40
CA ALA A 72 4.27 -7.81 14.73
C ALA A 72 5.30 -7.53 13.63
N TYR A 73 4.86 -7.46 12.37
CA TYR A 73 5.72 -7.25 11.21
C TYR A 73 4.91 -6.69 10.04
N ALA A 74 5.60 -6.17 9.03
CA ALA A 74 4.98 -5.83 7.75
C ALA A 74 5.21 -6.96 6.74
N VAL A 75 4.38 -7.01 5.70
CA VAL A 75 4.53 -7.95 4.58
C VAL A 75 4.51 -7.15 3.28
N ARG A 76 5.47 -7.42 2.40
CA ARG A 76 5.48 -6.92 1.02
C ARG A 76 5.32 -8.11 0.10
N MET A 77 4.26 -8.06 -0.71
CA MET A 77 3.98 -9.05 -1.74
C MET A 77 4.10 -8.41 -3.10
N THR A 78 4.86 -9.04 -3.99
CA THR A 78 4.95 -8.69 -5.41
C THR A 78 4.29 -9.78 -6.22
N ILE A 79 3.47 -9.42 -7.19
CA ILE A 79 2.71 -10.37 -8.01
C ILE A 79 3.16 -10.20 -9.46
N VAL A 80 3.60 -11.30 -10.09
CA VAL A 80 3.98 -11.32 -11.51
C VAL A 80 3.24 -12.46 -12.19
N GLY A 81 2.28 -12.12 -13.06
CA GLY A 81 1.31 -13.08 -13.57
C GLY A 81 0.52 -13.70 -12.42
N HIS A 82 0.63 -15.02 -12.24
CA HIS A 82 0.00 -15.76 -11.13
C HIS A 82 0.98 -16.10 -9.99
N ARG A 83 2.24 -15.63 -10.05
CA ARG A 83 3.25 -15.96 -9.05
C ARG A 83 3.28 -14.88 -7.96
N LEU A 84 3.27 -15.32 -6.70
CA LEU A 84 3.37 -14.46 -5.52
C LEU A 84 4.79 -14.53 -4.97
N PHE A 85 5.43 -13.37 -4.78
CA PHE A 85 6.73 -13.21 -4.14
C PHE A 85 6.53 -12.42 -2.85
N THR A 86 6.58 -13.10 -1.70
CA THR A 86 6.19 -12.52 -0.42
C THR A 86 7.34 -12.50 0.55
N VAL A 87 7.55 -11.33 1.16
CA VAL A 87 8.62 -11.10 2.12
C VAL A 87 8.03 -10.44 3.36
N ARG A 88 8.32 -11.01 4.52
CA ARG A 88 8.13 -10.39 5.83
C ARG A 88 9.25 -9.37 6.07
N LEU A 89 8.87 -8.21 6.58
CA LEU A 89 9.78 -7.13 6.96
C LEU A 89 9.66 -6.90 8.47
N ASP A 90 10.75 -7.14 9.17
CA ASP A 90 10.89 -6.84 10.59
C ASP A 90 11.70 -5.55 10.76
N ALA A 91 11.13 -4.63 11.51
CA ALA A 91 11.83 -3.42 11.97
C ALA A 91 12.67 -3.75 13.22
N PRO A 92 13.66 -2.92 13.57
CA PRO A 92 14.39 -3.06 14.83
C PRO A 92 13.48 -3.19 16.06
N LEU A 93 13.91 -3.92 17.09
CA LEU A 93 13.10 -4.24 18.28
C LEU A 93 12.59 -3.00 19.05
N ASP A 94 13.32 -1.89 18.98
CA ASP A 94 13.02 -0.59 19.58
C ASP A 94 12.25 0.35 18.64
N SER A 95 11.83 -0.15 17.47
CA SER A 95 11.06 0.60 16.48
C SER A 95 9.71 1.06 17.02
N THR A 96 9.51 2.37 17.07
CA THR A 96 8.19 3.00 17.27
C THR A 96 7.52 3.41 15.96
N ALA A 97 8.20 3.26 14.82
CA ALA A 97 7.70 3.75 13.55
C ALA A 97 6.45 3.00 13.07
N LEU A 98 5.43 3.76 12.72
CA LEU A 98 4.16 3.23 12.22
C LEU A 98 4.24 2.73 10.79
N ASP A 99 5.29 3.05 10.05
CA ASP A 99 5.42 2.71 8.65
C ASP A 99 6.84 2.21 8.37
N TRP A 100 6.97 0.96 7.92
CA TRP A 100 8.28 0.36 7.64
C TRP A 100 9.05 1.12 6.55
N ARG A 101 8.35 1.90 5.70
CA ARG A 101 8.96 2.71 4.63
C ARG A 101 9.77 3.89 5.16
N THR A 102 9.67 4.22 6.45
CA THR A 102 10.49 5.27 7.05
C THR A 102 11.90 4.76 7.41
N TYR A 103 12.13 3.45 7.37
CA TYR A 103 13.45 2.88 7.61
C TYR A 103 14.30 2.85 6.34
N PRO A 104 15.60 3.14 6.44
CA PRO A 104 16.57 2.74 5.44
C PRO A 104 16.45 1.24 5.14
N PRO A 105 16.50 0.81 3.86
CA PRO A 105 16.29 -0.58 3.49
C PRO A 105 17.22 -1.57 4.18
N ASP A 106 18.45 -1.16 4.51
CA ASP A 106 19.49 -1.95 5.19
C ASP A 106 19.24 -2.14 6.70
N GLN A 107 18.30 -1.41 7.29
CA GLN A 107 17.89 -1.57 8.69
C GLN A 107 16.72 -2.54 8.89
N LEU A 108 16.13 -3.05 7.80
CA LEU A 108 15.04 -4.01 7.85
C LEU A 108 15.58 -5.43 7.64
N LEU A 109 15.05 -6.38 8.41
CA LEU A 109 15.27 -7.79 8.16
C LEU A 109 14.21 -8.33 7.20
N TYR A 110 14.65 -8.98 6.13
CA TYR A 110 13.78 -9.54 5.09
C TYR A 110 13.78 -11.06 5.17
N THR A 111 12.61 -11.64 5.41
CA THR A 111 12.43 -13.09 5.46
C THR A 111 11.39 -13.52 4.43
N PRO A 112 11.71 -14.38 3.45
CA PRO A 112 10.71 -14.98 2.58
C PRO A 112 9.66 -15.74 3.41
N VAL A 113 8.39 -15.61 3.05
CA VAL A 113 7.30 -16.30 3.76
C VAL A 113 6.30 -16.87 2.78
N ASP A 114 5.77 -18.05 3.11
CA ASP A 114 4.67 -18.65 2.37
C ASP A 114 3.36 -17.89 2.61
N VAL A 115 2.51 -17.88 1.58
CA VAL A 115 1.19 -17.23 1.64
C VAL A 115 0.14 -18.29 1.96
N PRO A 116 -0.66 -18.12 3.02
CA PRO A 116 -1.79 -19.01 3.29
C PRO A 116 -2.71 -19.16 2.08
N ALA A 117 -3.24 -20.37 1.87
CA ALA A 117 -3.97 -20.72 0.65
C ALA A 117 -5.22 -19.85 0.42
N ASP A 118 -5.92 -19.51 1.50
CA ASP A 118 -7.09 -18.63 1.50
C ASP A 118 -6.73 -17.20 1.10
N VAL A 119 -5.61 -16.67 1.61
CA VAL A 119 -5.07 -15.35 1.25
C VAL A 119 -4.64 -15.32 -0.21
N SER A 120 -3.92 -16.35 -0.67
CA SER A 120 -3.52 -16.48 -2.08
C SER A 120 -4.73 -16.49 -3.02
N ALA A 121 -5.76 -17.28 -2.69
CA ALA A 121 -7.00 -17.32 -3.47
C ALA A 121 -7.73 -15.97 -3.49
N ALA A 122 -7.78 -15.25 -2.36
CA ALA A 122 -8.38 -13.92 -2.29
C ALA A 122 -7.61 -12.90 -3.15
N ILE A 123 -6.29 -12.94 -3.13
CA ILE A 123 -5.43 -12.07 -3.94
C ILE A 123 -5.61 -12.35 -5.43
N HIS A 124 -5.66 -13.61 -5.86
CA HIS A 124 -5.92 -13.95 -7.25
C HIS A 124 -7.29 -13.46 -7.74
N ARG A 125 -8.35 -13.57 -6.91
CA ARG A 125 -9.66 -12.98 -7.24
C ARG A 125 -9.57 -11.47 -7.38
N LEU A 126 -8.88 -10.78 -6.46
CA LEU A 126 -8.68 -9.34 -6.54
C LEU A 126 -7.98 -8.93 -7.84
N MET A 127 -6.88 -9.59 -8.18
CA MET A 127 -6.11 -9.32 -9.40
C MET A 127 -6.93 -9.55 -10.68
N ALA A 128 -7.77 -10.60 -10.67
CA ALA A 128 -8.69 -10.89 -11.78
C ALA A 128 -9.74 -9.79 -11.99
N THR A 129 -10.33 -9.30 -10.90
CA THR A 129 -11.38 -8.27 -10.97
C THR A 129 -10.87 -6.87 -11.30
N SER A 130 -9.59 -6.61 -11.07
CA SER A 130 -9.00 -5.27 -11.19
C SER A 130 -8.33 -5.02 -12.55
N GLY A 131 -8.35 -5.99 -13.48
CA GLY A 131 -7.78 -5.86 -14.83
C GLY A 131 -6.26 -6.06 -14.92
N TRP A 132 -5.60 -6.33 -13.80
CA TRP A 132 -4.14 -6.54 -13.71
C TRP A 132 -3.72 -7.98 -14.07
N SER A 133 -4.68 -8.88 -14.27
CA SER A 133 -4.45 -10.26 -14.71
C SER A 133 -4.51 -10.44 -16.23
N THR A 134 -4.83 -9.39 -16.99
CA THR A 134 -4.97 -9.51 -18.45
C THR A 134 -3.59 -9.74 -19.05
N PRO A 135 -3.34 -10.86 -19.75
CA PRO A 135 -2.11 -11.02 -20.50
C PRO A 135 -2.02 -9.88 -21.52
N LEU A 136 -0.84 -9.30 -21.71
CA LEU A 136 -0.57 -8.50 -22.91
C LEU A 136 -0.97 -9.36 -24.12
N PRO A 137 -1.72 -8.83 -25.10
CA PRO A 137 -2.10 -9.62 -26.26
C PRO A 137 -0.83 -10.14 -26.94
N THR A 138 -0.59 -11.45 -26.85
CA THR A 138 0.40 -12.16 -27.65
C THR A 138 -0.13 -12.28 -29.06
N SER A 139 -0.06 -11.19 -29.82
CA SER A 139 -0.41 -11.17 -31.24
C SER A 139 0.14 -9.90 -31.90
N SER A 140 1.42 -9.93 -32.24
CA SER A 140 1.96 -9.24 -33.43
C SER A 140 3.36 -9.78 -33.73
N LEU A 141 3.47 -11.09 -33.93
CA LEU A 141 4.50 -11.63 -34.82
C LEU A 141 3.77 -12.11 -36.06
N LEU A 142 3.71 -11.24 -37.06
CA LEU A 142 3.29 -11.62 -38.40
C LEU A 142 4.29 -12.66 -38.91
N PRO A 143 3.87 -13.85 -39.36
CA PRO A 143 4.76 -14.74 -40.08
C PRO A 143 5.01 -14.12 -41.45
N THR A 144 6.23 -13.65 -41.71
CA THR A 144 6.68 -13.43 -43.09
C THR A 144 6.99 -14.79 -43.70
N SER A 145 6.06 -15.33 -44.47
CA SER A 145 6.29 -16.48 -45.36
C SER A 145 6.72 -16.02 -46.75
N SER A 146 7.46 -16.90 -47.43
CA SER A 146 8.03 -16.82 -48.79
C SER A 146 9.31 -15.97 -48.85
N GLY A 147 10.52 -16.50 -49.05
CA GLY A 147 10.93 -17.66 -49.81
C GLY A 147 11.29 -17.21 -51.21
N HIS A 148 12.59 -17.06 -51.50
CA HIS A 148 13.17 -17.16 -52.84
C HIS A 148 14.59 -17.72 -52.70
N SER A 149 14.73 -18.95 -53.17
CA SER A 149 15.98 -19.53 -53.62
C SER A 149 16.33 -18.91 -54.97
N SER A 150 17.56 -18.43 -55.13
CA SER A 150 18.31 -18.60 -56.38
C SER A 150 19.80 -18.35 -56.16
N ALA A 151 20.57 -19.29 -56.71
CA ALA A 151 22.00 -19.26 -56.89
C ALA A 151 22.49 -18.02 -57.64
N ILE A 152 23.69 -17.53 -57.31
CA ILE A 152 24.96 -17.76 -58.03
C ILE A 152 26.09 -17.51 -57.02
#